data_AF-C8W0I3-F1
#
_entry.id   AF-C8W0I3-F1
#
_cell.length_a   1.000
_cell.length_b   1.000
_cell.length_c   1.000
_cell.angle_alpha   90.00
_cell.angle_beta   90.00
_cell.angle_gamma   90.00
#
_symmetry.space_group_name_H-M   'P 1'
#
loop_
_entity.id
_entity.type
_entity.pdbx_description
1 polymer ?
#
loop_
_entity_poly.entity_id
_entity_poly.type
_entity_poly.pdbx_seq_one_letter_code
_entity_poly.pdbx_strand_id
1 'polypeptide(L)' 'MKRLVLLSEIQQRNLTYTEVGKAVDVSRQMVSYIINCQCNPSWKLQRRLENFFGIPASELLAESEELPQPIPKAINER' A
#
# COMPACT_ATOMS: atom_id res chain seq x y z
N MET A 1 -8.41 -6.78 -10.24
CA MET A 1 -7.69 -5.54 -9.88
C MET A 1 -7.22 -5.61 -8.45
N LYS A 2 -5.97 -5.21 -8.19
CA LYS A 2 -5.42 -5.06 -6.82
C LYS A 2 -4.56 -3.81 -6.74
N ARG A 3 -4.41 -3.24 -5.54
CA ARG A 3 -3.44 -2.17 -5.24
C ARG A 3 -2.11 -2.80 -4.91
N LEU A 4 -1.34 -3.11 -5.95
CA LEU A 4 -0.16 -3.95 -5.84
C LEU A 4 1.03 -3.24 -5.19
N VAL A 5 1.12 -1.91 -5.35
CA VAL A 5 2.14 -1.08 -4.67
C VAL A 5 1.96 -1.15 -3.15
N LEU A 6 0.73 -0.97 -2.65
CA LEU A 6 0.45 -1.14 -1.23
C LEU A 6 0.80 -2.55 -0.73
N LEU A 7 0.45 -3.59 -1.49
CA LEU A 7 0.79 -4.97 -1.13
C LEU A 7 2.31 -5.20 -1.09
N SER A 8 3.05 -4.73 -2.09
CA SER A 8 4.50 -4.90 -2.16
C SER A 8 5.21 -4.16 -1.03
N GLU A 9 4.78 -2.94 -0.69
CA GLU A 9 5.35 -2.20 0.44
C GLU A 9 5.12 -2.90 1.77
N ILE A 10 3.95 -3.49 1.97
CA ILE A 10 3.65 -4.28 3.17
C ILE A 10 4.60 -5.49 3.26
N GLN A 11 4.81 -6.20 2.14
CA GLN A 11 5.70 -7.36 2.09
C GLN A 11 7.18 -6.99 2.25
N GLN A 12 7.64 -5.94 1.58
CA GLN A 12 9.04 -5.47 1.64
C GLN A 12 9.42 -4.99 3.04
N ARG A 13 8.47 -4.38 3.76
CA ARG A 13 8.67 -3.94 5.16
C ARG A 13 8.40 -5.05 6.18
N ASN A 14 8.08 -6.27 5.72
CA ASN A 14 7.72 -7.42 6.55
C ASN A 14 6.59 -7.13 7.55
N LEU A 15 5.61 -6.33 7.12
CA LEU A 15 4.45 -5.94 7.92
C LEU A 15 3.27 -6.89 7.68
N THR A 16 2.46 -7.07 8.71
CA THR A 16 1.16 -7.73 8.61
C THR A 16 0.04 -6.72 8.38
N TYR A 17 -1.07 -7.16 7.78
CA TYR A 17 -2.25 -6.30 7.60
C TYR A 17 -2.81 -5.78 8.93
N THR A 18 -2.59 -6.52 10.03
CA THR A 18 -2.97 -6.09 11.38
C THR A 18 -2.10 -4.93 11.86
N GLU A 19 -0.80 -4.96 11.61
CA GLU A 19 0.12 -3.87 12.00
C GLU A 19 -0.14 -2.60 11.18
N VAL A 20 -0.34 -2.75 9.87
CA VAL A 20 -0.73 -1.64 8.98
C VAL A 20 -2.05 -1.05 9.46
N GLY A 21 -3.05 -1.91 9.71
CA GLY A 21 -4.35 -1.51 10.23
C GLY A 21 -4.23 -0.73 11.54
N LYS A 22 -3.41 -1.20 12.50
CA LYS A 22 -3.15 -0.47 13.75
C LYS A 22 -2.49 0.89 13.51
N ALA A 23 -1.49 0.96 12.62
CA ALA A 23 -0.76 2.20 12.34
C ALA A 23 -1.66 3.28 11.69
N VAL A 24 -2.58 2.86 10.82
CA VAL A 24 -3.53 3.76 10.16
C VAL A 24 -4.95 3.72 10.77
N ASP A 25 -5.10 3.07 11.93
CA ASP A 25 -6.32 2.95 12.75
C ASP A 25 -7.55 2.52 11.94
N VAL A 26 -7.40 1.37 11.31
CA VAL A 26 -8.48 0.61 10.67
C VAL A 26 -8.34 -0.86 11.01
N SER A 27 -9.40 -1.63 10.77
CA SER A 27 -9.36 -3.08 10.95
C SER A 27 -8.44 -3.75 9.92
N ARG A 28 -7.89 -4.91 10.27
CA ARG A 28 -7.17 -5.79 9.33
C ARG A 28 -7.98 -6.06 8.05
N GLN A 29 -9.29 -6.28 8.19
CA GLN A 29 -10.19 -6.54 7.07
C GLN A 29 -10.27 -5.32 6.14
N MET A 30 -10.31 -4.10 6.67
CA MET A 30 -10.31 -2.89 5.86
C MET A 30 -9.04 -2.79 4.99
N VAL A 31 -7.87 -3.10 5.55
CA VAL A 31 -6.61 -3.14 4.77
C VAL A 31 -6.72 -4.15 3.62
N SER A 32 -7.26 -5.34 3.89
CA SER A 32 -7.50 -6.36 2.86
C SER A 32 -8.47 -5.87 1.78
N TYR A 33 -9.55 -5.17 2.14
CA TYR A 33 -10.51 -4.62 1.18
C TYR A 33 -9.89 -3.53 0.30
N ILE A 34 -9.05 -2.67 0.88
CA ILE A 34 -8.31 -1.65 0.14
C ILE A 34 -7.37 -2.32 -0.87
N ILE A 35 -6.59 -3.33 -0.47
CA ILE A 35 -5.66 -4.04 -1.36
C ILE A 35 -6.39 -4.72 -2.52
N ASN A 36 -7.56 -5.31 -2.26
CA ASN A 36 -8.35 -6.01 -3.28
C ASN A 36 -9.30 -5.09 -4.06
N CYS A 37 -9.15 -3.77 -3.95
CA CYS A 37 -10.03 -2.77 -4.59
C CYS A 37 -11.53 -2.95 -4.28
N GLN A 38 -11.88 -3.57 -3.16
CA GLN A 38 -13.26 -3.77 -2.72
C GLN A 38 -13.83 -2.52 -2.04
N CYS A 39 -12.97 -1.61 -1.59
CA CYS A 39 -13.37 -0.30 -1.12
C CYS A 39 -12.33 0.76 -1.49
N ASN A 40 -12.80 2.01 -1.59
CA ASN A 40 -11.93 3.17 -1.75
C ASN A 40 -11.71 3.83 -0.38
N PRO A 41 -10.46 4.01 0.06
CA PRO A 41 -10.18 4.66 1.33
C PRO A 41 -10.63 6.13 1.28
N SER A 42 -11.15 6.64 2.40
CA SER A 42 -11.48 8.06 2.54
C SER A 42 -10.21 8.92 2.44
N TRP A 43 -10.36 10.21 2.12
CA TRP A 43 -9.23 11.15 2.05
C TRP A 43 -8.36 11.15 3.32
N LYS A 44 -8.99 11.04 4.51
CA LYS A 44 -8.26 10.94 5.78
C LYS A 44 -7.40 9.68 5.85
N LEU A 45 -7.94 8.54 5.42
CA LEU A 45 -7.20 7.27 5.42
C LEU A 45 -6.07 7.25 4.38
N GLN A 46 -6.31 7.85 3.21
CA GLN A 46 -5.27 8.04 2.18
C GLN A 46 -4.08 8.83 2.74
N ARG A 47 -4.32 9.94 3.44
CA ARG A 47 -3.26 10.72 4.09
C ARG A 47 -2.50 9.93 5.16
N ARG A 48 -3.18 9.09 5.93
CA ARG A 48 -2.54 8.25 6.95
C ARG A 48 -1.64 7.18 6.32
N LEU A 49 -2.10 6.56 5.25
CA LEU A 49 -1.32 5.60 4.48
C LEU A 49 -0.10 6.27 3.83
N GLU A 50 -0.29 7.45 3.23
CA GLU A 50 0.78 8.27 2.66
C GLU A 50 1.85 8.61 3.71
N ASN A 51 1.44 9.06 4.90
CA ASN A 51 2.37 9.37 5.98
C ASN A 51 3.09 8.12 6.53
N PHE A 52 2.40 6.98 6.59
CA PHE A 52 2.97 5.74 7.13
C PHE A 52 3.98 5.10 6.19
N PHE A 53 3.70 5.09 4.89
CA PHE A 53 4.59 4.51 3.88
C PHE A 53 5.60 5.54 3.31
N GLY A 54 5.32 6.83 3.42
CA GLY A 54 6.12 7.90 2.80
C GLY A 54 5.95 7.97 1.27
N ILE A 55 4.85 7.43 0.74
CA ILE A 55 4.56 7.34 -0.69
C ILE A 55 3.24 8.07 -0.96
N PRO A 56 3.16 8.94 -1.98
CA PRO A 56 1.92 9.65 -2.32
C PRO A 56 0.75 8.68 -2.47
N ALA A 57 -0.42 9.04 -1.93
CA ALA A 57 -1.58 8.17 -1.98
C ALA A 57 -2.00 7.78 -3.42
N SER A 58 -1.79 8.67 -4.40
CA SER A 58 -2.04 8.41 -5.82
C SER A 58 -1.21 7.28 -6.39
N GLU A 59 0.02 7.12 -5.91
CA GLU A 59 0.95 6.05 -6.34
C GLU A 59 0.73 4.79 -5.51
N LEU A 60 0.65 4.94 -4.19
CA LEU A 60 0.46 3.82 -3.26
C LEU A 60 -0.85 3.05 -3.51
N LEU A 61 -1.91 3.78 -3.88
CA LEU A 61 -3.26 3.22 -4.07
C LEU A 61 -3.65 3.05 -5.54
N ALA A 62 -2.68 3.18 -6.45
CA ALA A 62 -2.90 2.91 -7.86
C ALA A 62 -3.45 1.50 -8.07
N GLU A 63 -4.47 1.40 -8.91
CA GLU A 63 -5.08 0.13 -9.28
C GLU A 63 -4.26 -0.49 -10.40
N SER A 64 -3.87 -1.75 -10.26
CA SER A 64 -3.07 -2.44 -11.26
C SER A 64 -3.60 -3.87 -11.47
N GLU A 65 -3.60 -4.31 -12.72
CA GLU A 65 -3.93 -5.68 -13.10
C GLU A 65 -2.69 -6.57 -13.24
N GLU A 66 -1.53 -5.97 -13.53
CA GLU A 66 -0.25 -6.65 -13.63
C GLU A 66 0.58 -6.45 -12.36
N LEU A 67 1.15 -7.55 -11.83
CA LEU A 67 2.21 -7.50 -10.81
C LEU A 67 3.22 -6.43 -11.22
N PRO A 68 3.54 -5.43 -10.37
CA PRO A 68 4.66 -4.57 -10.65
C PRO A 68 5.85 -5.51 -10.77
N GLN A 69 6.35 -5.64 -12.01
CA GLN A 69 7.69 -6.12 -12.27
C GLN A 69 8.58 -5.43 -11.24
N PRO A 70 9.49 -6.15 -10.56
CA PRO A 70 10.29 -5.58 -9.48
C PRO A 70 10.82 -4.25 -9.98
N ILE A 71 10.41 -3.15 -9.33
CA ILE A 71 10.94 -1.82 -9.64
C ILE A 71 12.45 -2.05 -9.57
N PRO A 72 13.20 -1.93 -10.68
CA PRO A 72 14.63 -2.08 -10.59
C PRO A 72 15.05 -1.07 -9.54
N LYS A 73 15.58 -1.56 -8.41
CA LYS A 73 16.26 -0.71 -7.44
C LYS A 73 17.11 0.20 -8.31
N ALA A 74 16.82 1.50 -8.31
CA ALA A 74 17.68 2.45 -8.99
C ALA A 74 19.09 2.07 -8.58
N ILE A 75 19.85 1.56 -9.55
CA ILE A 75 21.24 1.20 -9.38
C ILE A 75 21.91 2.55 -9.19
N ASN A 76 21.92 3.04 -7.95
CA ASN A 76 22.72 4.18 -7.59
C ASN A 76 24.11 3.65 -7.24
N GLU A 77 24.96 3.79 -8.25
CA GLU A 77 26.40 4.05 -8.15
C GLU A 77 27.29 2.97 -7.53
N ARG A 78 28.03 2.28 -8.41
CA ARG A 78 29.50 2.36 -8.45
C ARG A 78 30.04 2.02 -9.83
#